data_AF-A0A5M3WI20-F1
#
_entry.id   AF-A0A5M3WI20-F1
#
_cell.length_a   1.000
_cell.length_b   1.000
_cell.length_c   1.000
_cell.angle_alpha   90.00
_cell.angle_beta   90.00
_cell.angle_gamma   90.00
#
_symmetry.space_group_name_H-M   'P 1'
#
loop_
_entity.id
_entity.type
_entity.pdbx_description
1 polymer ?
#
loop_
_entity_poly.entity_id
_entity_poly.type
_entity_poly.pdbx_seq_one_letter_code
_entity_poly.pdbx_strand_id
1 'polypeptide(L)'
;MHSPQQKQPGWSRISTGRRATVLVAGLAVLTALLAGACGEDGPATAAQALPTLPSDLPTAVPTAEGNGSTPTDQQRKEFLFSLAVAAPWLLDEGLAMSAANKTCQDIKKGVSDADTVANAQKHFTDVDATQAQKIVDAVRVWCKP
;
A
#
# COMPACT_ATOMS: atom_id res chain seq x y z
N MET A 1 47.79 -25.27 -24.52
CA MET A 1 47.10 -24.86 -23.29
C MET A 1 45.63 -24.77 -23.65
N HIS A 2 44.84 -25.73 -23.16
CA HIS A 2 43.51 -26.09 -23.64
C HIS A 2 42.42 -25.31 -22.89
N SER A 3 41.53 -24.63 -23.62
CA SER A 3 40.30 -24.04 -23.10
C SER A 3 39.24 -25.12 -22.84
N PRO A 4 38.64 -25.20 -21.64
CA PRO A 4 37.45 -26.02 -21.45
C PRO A 4 36.18 -25.28 -21.92
N GLN A 5 35.49 -25.96 -22.83
CA GLN A 5 34.18 -25.66 -23.41
C GLN A 5 33.08 -25.47 -22.34
N GLN A 6 32.32 -24.38 -22.45
CA GLN A 6 31.07 -24.14 -21.73
C GLN A 6 29.98 -25.11 -22.20
N LYS A 7 29.37 -25.83 -21.25
CA LYS A 7 28.18 -26.65 -21.47
C LYS A 7 27.04 -26.06 -20.64
N GLN A 8 26.20 -25.23 -21.26
CA GLN A 8 24.95 -24.76 -20.62
C GLN A 8 23.84 -25.78 -20.87
N PRO A 9 23.26 -26.41 -19.83
CA PRO A 9 22.09 -27.25 -19.99
C PRO A 9 20.80 -26.41 -20.07
N GLY A 10 20.18 -26.47 -21.25
CA GLY A 10 18.75 -26.66 -21.46
C GLY A 10 17.77 -25.73 -20.73
N TRP A 11 17.34 -24.67 -21.42
CA TRP A 11 16.08 -23.98 -21.12
C TRP A 11 14.89 -24.92 -21.35
N SER A 12 14.26 -25.37 -20.25
CA SER A 12 12.94 -25.97 -20.31
C SER A 12 11.87 -24.88 -20.20
N ARG A 13 11.31 -24.50 -21.35
CA ARG A 13 10.01 -23.82 -21.42
C ARG A 13 8.97 -24.79 -20.85
N ILE A 14 8.27 -24.37 -19.80
CA ILE A 14 7.03 -25.03 -19.38
C ILE A 14 5.93 -23.98 -19.45
N SER A 15 5.32 -23.90 -20.62
CA SER A 15 4.03 -23.28 -20.86
C SER A 15 2.94 -24.30 -20.52
N THR A 16 2.24 -24.12 -19.41
CA THR A 16 1.02 -24.88 -19.13
C THR A 16 -0.02 -23.95 -18.54
N GLY A 17 -0.99 -23.59 -19.38
CA GLY A 17 -2.18 -22.88 -18.93
C GLY A 17 -3.06 -23.77 -18.07
N ARG A 18 -3.88 -23.14 -17.23
CA ARG A 18 -5.15 -23.71 -16.76
C ARG A 18 -6.11 -22.59 -16.43
N ARG A 19 -7.18 -22.54 -17.23
CA ARG A 19 -8.40 -21.79 -16.98
C ARG A 19 -9.05 -22.35 -15.72
N ALA A 20 -9.52 -21.48 -14.83
CA ALA A 20 -10.47 -21.85 -13.78
C ALA A 20 -11.59 -20.81 -13.78
N THR A 21 -12.67 -21.15 -14.48
CA THR A 21 -13.98 -20.50 -14.42
C THR A 21 -14.78 -21.22 -13.35
N VAL A 22 -15.19 -20.56 -12.25
CA VAL A 22 -16.17 -21.12 -11.30
C VAL A 22 -17.06 -20.01 -10.72
N LEU A 23 -18.28 -19.99 -11.27
CA LEU A 23 -19.61 -19.83 -10.64
C LEU A 23 -20.01 -18.55 -9.89
N VAL A 24 -20.94 -17.85 -10.55
CA VAL A 24 -21.96 -16.95 -10.01
C VAL A 24 -22.98 -17.73 -9.17
N ALA A 25 -23.23 -17.26 -7.95
CA ALA A 25 -24.45 -17.47 -7.14
C ALA A 25 -24.45 -16.32 -6.10
N GLY A 26 -25.48 -15.54 -5.81
CA GLY A 26 -26.90 -15.67 -6.02
C GLY A 26 -27.59 -15.14 -4.75
N LEU A 27 -28.16 -13.93 -4.86
CA LEU A 27 -29.27 -13.33 -4.08
C LEU A 27 -29.45 -13.63 -2.58
N ALA A 28 -29.45 -12.56 -1.76
CA ALA A 28 -30.35 -12.45 -0.60
C ALA A 28 -30.76 -10.98 -0.40
N VAL A 29 -32.00 -10.68 -0.77
CA VAL A 29 -32.73 -9.44 -0.50
C VAL A 29 -33.18 -9.47 0.96
N LEU A 30 -32.86 -8.44 1.75
CA LEU A 30 -33.66 -8.09 2.93
C LEU A 30 -33.99 -6.60 2.90
N THR A 31 -35.17 -6.34 2.37
CA THR A 31 -36.01 -5.18 2.64
C THR A 31 -36.42 -5.17 4.11
N ALA A 32 -36.13 -4.08 4.81
CA ALA A 32 -36.87 -3.66 5.99
C ALA A 32 -37.04 -2.14 5.94
N LEU A 33 -38.11 -1.71 5.24
CA LEU A 33 -38.78 -0.45 5.55
C LEU A 33 -39.36 -0.58 6.96
N LEU A 34 -38.87 0.19 7.91
CA LEU A 34 -39.72 0.63 9.02
C LEU A 34 -40.09 2.10 8.78
N ALA A 35 -41.35 2.26 8.39
CA ALA A 35 -42.09 3.48 8.55
C ALA A 35 -42.24 3.80 10.05
N GLY A 36 -41.77 4.98 10.46
CA GLY A 36 -42.25 5.70 11.64
C GLY A 36 -42.38 7.16 11.21
N ALA A 37 -43.58 7.62 10.82
CA ALA A 37 -44.64 8.11 11.68
C ALA A 37 -44.27 9.43 12.39
N CYS A 38 -44.93 10.50 11.96
CA CYS A 38 -44.91 11.86 12.50
C CYS A 38 -45.18 11.92 14.00
N GLY A 39 -44.56 12.89 14.67
CA GLY A 39 -44.89 13.32 16.02
C GLY A 39 -43.96 14.45 16.47
N GLU A 40 -44.40 15.69 16.33
CA GLU A 40 -43.90 16.85 17.07
C GLU A 40 -44.08 16.64 18.59
N ASP A 41 -43.03 16.89 19.38
CA ASP A 41 -42.99 17.70 20.60
C ASP A 41 -41.68 17.43 21.38
N GLY A 42 -40.94 18.49 21.73
CA GLY A 42 -39.77 18.39 22.63
C GLY A 42 -40.18 18.16 24.11
N PRO A 43 -39.29 18.28 25.11
CA PRO A 43 -37.95 18.87 25.05
C PRO A 43 -36.82 18.07 25.75
N ALA A 44 -35.59 18.50 25.49
CA ALA A 44 -34.43 18.44 26.39
C ALA A 44 -34.05 17.07 26.99
N THR A 45 -33.12 16.37 26.33
CA THR A 45 -32.12 15.57 27.06
C THR A 45 -30.79 15.63 26.33
N ALA A 46 -29.77 16.07 27.08
CA ALA A 46 -28.39 16.35 26.71
C ALA A 46 -27.84 15.55 25.52
N ALA A 47 -27.65 16.23 24.39
CA ALA A 47 -26.64 15.84 23.42
C ALA A 47 -25.28 15.88 24.14
N GLN A 48 -24.73 14.71 24.46
CA GLN A 48 -23.32 14.60 24.78
C GLN A 48 -22.57 15.00 23.52
N ALA A 49 -22.14 16.26 23.48
CA ALA A 49 -21.20 16.73 22.49
C ALA A 49 -19.94 15.86 22.63
N LEU A 50 -19.77 14.93 21.70
CA LEU A 50 -18.45 14.42 21.35
C LEU A 50 -17.54 15.64 21.20
N PRO A 51 -16.32 15.65 21.77
CA PRO A 51 -15.39 16.72 21.52
C PRO A 51 -15.19 16.80 20.01
N THR A 52 -15.73 17.85 19.40
CA THR A 52 -15.46 18.22 18.02
C THR A 52 -13.96 18.48 17.97
N LEU A 53 -13.20 17.48 17.51
CA LEU A 53 -11.80 17.66 17.19
C LEU A 53 -11.72 18.86 16.24
N PRO A 54 -10.92 19.90 16.57
CA PRO A 54 -10.79 21.04 15.69
C PRO A 54 -10.34 20.53 14.32
N SER A 55 -11.17 20.75 13.30
CA SER A 55 -10.85 20.46 11.90
C SER A 55 -9.82 21.46 11.32
N ASP A 56 -9.06 22.11 12.20
CA ASP A 56 -8.05 23.14 11.90
C ASP A 56 -6.64 22.56 12.12
N LEU A 57 -6.45 21.30 11.74
CA LEU A 57 -5.10 20.85 11.43
C LEU A 57 -4.74 21.51 10.10
N PRO A 58 -3.69 22.34 10.04
CA PRO A 58 -3.17 22.76 8.75
C PRO A 58 -2.89 21.47 7.97
N THR A 59 -3.60 21.27 6.87
CA THR A 59 -3.20 20.34 5.83
C THR A 59 -1.95 20.95 5.21
N ALA A 60 -0.85 20.95 5.98
CA ALA A 60 0.48 21.17 5.46
C ALA A 60 0.73 19.95 4.57
N VAL A 61 0.28 20.04 3.32
CA VAL A 61 0.79 19.19 2.26
C VAL A 61 2.30 19.38 2.33
N PRO A 62 3.08 18.39 2.75
CA PRO A 62 4.50 18.58 2.91
C PRO A 62 5.04 18.92 1.52
N THR A 63 5.58 20.13 1.36
CA THR A 63 6.40 20.46 0.22
C THR A 63 7.54 19.46 0.24
N ALA A 64 7.48 18.48 -0.65
CA ALA A 64 8.44 17.38 -0.73
C ALA A 64 9.78 17.89 -1.28
N GLU A 65 10.50 18.70 -0.50
CA GLU A 65 11.92 19.03 -0.70
C GLU A 65 12.77 17.97 -0.01
N GLY A 66 12.64 16.72 -0.47
CA GLY A 66 13.61 15.67 -0.21
C GLY A 66 14.58 15.65 -1.39
N ASN A 67 15.86 15.97 -1.15
CA ASN A 67 16.91 15.72 -2.12
C ASN A 67 16.92 14.21 -2.40
N GLY A 68 16.56 13.84 -3.64
CA GLY A 68 16.14 12.50 -4.00
C GLY A 68 17.00 11.37 -3.42
N SER A 69 16.31 10.30 -3.02
CA SER A 69 16.78 9.02 -2.43
C SER A 69 16.72 8.93 -0.90
N THR A 70 16.70 10.03 -0.15
CA THR A 70 16.55 9.99 1.31
C THR A 70 15.36 10.85 1.73
N PRO A 71 14.36 10.29 2.44
CA PRO A 71 13.24 11.08 2.92
C PRO A 71 13.68 12.01 4.06
N THR A 72 13.01 13.16 4.17
CA THR A 72 13.07 14.00 5.38
C THR A 72 12.48 13.26 6.58
N ASP A 73 12.73 13.73 7.80
CA ASP A 73 12.16 13.11 9.01
C ASP A 73 10.62 13.11 9.00
N GLN A 74 10.01 14.13 8.42
CA GLN A 74 8.56 14.21 8.25
C GLN A 74 8.05 13.14 7.28
N GLN A 75 8.68 13.04 6.10
CA GLN A 75 8.34 12.03 5.09
C GLN A 75 8.55 10.61 5.62
N ARG A 76 9.58 10.40 6.44
CA ARG A 76 9.84 9.13 7.11
C ARG A 76 8.69 8.75 8.04
N LYS A 77 8.26 9.66 8.92
CA LYS A 77 7.13 9.43 9.84
C LYS A 77 5.84 9.11 9.08
N GLU A 78 5.56 9.85 8.02
CA GLU A 78 4.39 9.62 7.16
C GLU A 78 4.44 8.27 6.45
N PHE A 79 5.63 7.88 5.97
CA PHE A 79 5.84 6.55 5.38
C PHE A 79 5.60 5.44 6.41
N LEU A 80 6.17 5.55 7.61
CA LEU A 80 5.97 4.55 8.67
C LEU A 80 4.51 4.49 9.13
N PHE A 81 3.82 5.62 9.20
CA PHE A 81 2.39 5.67 9.48
C PHE A 81 1.57 4.96 8.40
N SER A 82 1.86 5.23 7.12
CA SER A 82 1.21 4.57 5.99
C SER A 82 1.50 3.07 5.96
N LEU A 83 2.72 2.67 6.30
CA LEU A 83 3.13 1.28 6.43
C LEU A 83 2.40 0.58 7.58
N ALA A 84 2.21 1.25 8.73
CA ALA A 84 1.44 0.72 9.85
C ALA A 84 -0.01 0.39 9.47
N VAL A 85 -0.61 1.21 8.60
CA VAL A 85 -1.98 0.99 8.08
C VAL A 85 -2.02 -0.16 7.07
N ALA A 86 -1.00 -0.28 6.22
CA ALA A 86 -0.97 -1.29 5.16
C ALA A 86 -0.50 -2.67 5.64
N ALA A 87 0.52 -2.72 6.49
CA ALA A 87 1.21 -3.92 6.95
C ALA A 87 1.78 -3.70 8.37
N PRO A 88 0.94 -3.78 9.42
CA PRO A 88 1.32 -3.45 10.81
C PRO A 88 2.39 -4.37 11.43
N TRP A 89 2.77 -5.47 10.77
CA TRP A 89 3.89 -6.31 11.21
C TRP A 89 5.25 -5.83 10.69
N LEU A 90 5.28 -4.86 9.76
CA LEU A 90 6.49 -4.28 9.18
C LEU A 90 6.91 -2.98 9.90
N LEU A 91 6.72 -2.91 11.22
CA LEU A 91 6.98 -1.71 12.01
C LEU A 91 8.44 -1.58 12.47
N ASP A 92 9.31 -2.54 12.14
CA ASP A 92 10.74 -2.34 12.33
C ASP A 92 11.23 -1.24 11.37
N GLU A 93 11.48 -0.06 11.93
CA GLU A 93 11.86 1.12 11.14
C GLU A 93 13.11 0.85 10.28
N GLY A 94 14.12 0.15 10.81
CA GLY A 94 15.35 -0.13 10.09
C GLY A 94 15.13 -0.99 8.85
N LEU A 95 14.37 -2.07 9.00
CA LEU A 95 14.01 -2.97 7.91
C LEU A 95 13.07 -2.29 6.91
N ALA A 96 12.04 -1.59 7.40
CA ALA A 96 11.08 -0.87 6.57
C ALA A 96 11.78 0.19 5.70
N MET A 97 12.67 0.99 6.30
CA MET A 97 13.42 2.02 5.58
C MET A 97 14.45 1.42 4.61
N SER A 98 15.09 0.31 4.96
CA SER A 98 16.00 -0.41 4.06
C SER A 98 15.26 -0.96 2.82
N ALA A 99 14.08 -1.56 3.02
CA ALA A 99 13.23 -2.05 1.94
C ALA A 99 12.66 -0.90 1.09
N ALA A 100 12.27 0.22 1.72
CA ALA A 100 11.81 1.41 1.04
C ALA A 100 12.91 2.02 0.15
N ASN A 101 14.17 2.04 0.62
CA ASN A 101 15.30 2.51 -0.17
C ASN A 101 15.55 1.61 -1.41
N LYS A 102 15.48 0.28 -1.27
CA LYS A 102 15.57 -0.63 -2.43
C LYS A 102 14.46 -0.38 -3.44
N THR A 103 13.23 -0.18 -2.95
CA THR A 103 12.08 0.17 -3.79
C THR A 103 12.27 1.51 -4.49
N CYS A 104 12.82 2.51 -3.79
CA CYS A 104 13.18 3.79 -4.39
C CYS A 104 14.26 3.64 -5.49
N GLN A 105 15.26 2.78 -5.30
CA GLN A 105 16.24 2.49 -6.34
C GLN A 105 15.61 1.86 -7.58
N ASP A 106 14.62 0.98 -7.42
CA ASP A 106 13.90 0.39 -8.55
C ASP A 106 13.10 1.47 -9.32
N ILE A 107 12.44 2.39 -8.60
CA ILE A 107 11.76 3.55 -9.20
C ILE A 107 12.73 4.42 -10.00
N LYS A 108 13.88 4.78 -9.41
CA LYS A 108 14.90 5.61 -10.07
C LYS A 108 15.55 4.94 -11.28
N LYS A 109 15.62 3.61 -11.29
CA LYS A 109 16.10 2.85 -12.45
C LYS A 109 15.09 2.79 -13.60
N GLY A 110 13.87 3.30 -13.41
CA GLY A 110 12.80 3.22 -14.40
C GLY A 110 12.27 1.80 -14.57
N VAL A 111 12.32 0.97 -13.53
CA VAL A 111 11.66 -0.34 -13.52
C VAL A 111 10.15 -0.13 -13.73
N SER A 112 9.50 -1.05 -14.44
CA SER A 112 8.06 -0.95 -14.72
C SER A 112 7.25 -1.00 -13.43
N ASP A 113 6.09 -0.33 -13.37
CA ASP A 113 5.23 -0.31 -12.17
C ASP A 113 4.91 -1.72 -11.66
N ALA A 114 4.56 -2.64 -12.55
CA ALA A 114 4.28 -4.04 -12.19
C ALA A 114 5.51 -4.74 -11.59
N ASP A 115 6.70 -4.52 -12.16
CA ASP A 115 7.93 -5.10 -11.64
C ASP A 115 8.37 -4.44 -10.33
N THR A 116 8.15 -3.13 -10.17
CA THR A 116 8.41 -2.41 -8.91
C THR A 116 7.54 -2.96 -7.78
N VAL A 117 6.25 -3.23 -8.05
CA VAL A 117 5.36 -3.87 -7.08
C VAL A 117 5.82 -5.29 -6.76
N ALA A 118 6.13 -6.09 -7.78
CA ALA A 118 6.61 -7.46 -7.58
C ALA A 118 7.95 -7.49 -6.82
N ASN A 119 8.82 -6.50 -6.99
CA ASN A 119 10.05 -6.36 -6.22
C ASN A 119 9.78 -5.85 -4.80
N ALA A 120 8.83 -4.93 -4.62
CA ALA A 120 8.40 -4.49 -3.29
C ALA A 120 7.87 -5.67 -2.45
N GLN A 121 7.15 -6.62 -3.04
CA GLN A 121 6.75 -7.85 -2.35
C GLN A 121 7.92 -8.75 -1.89
N LYS A 122 9.09 -8.62 -2.55
CA LYS A 122 10.31 -9.35 -2.14
C LYS A 122 11.08 -8.57 -1.07
N HIS A 123 11.06 -7.24 -1.15
CA HIS A 123 11.76 -6.36 -0.20
C HIS A 123 11.01 -6.27 1.14
N PHE A 124 9.68 -6.19 1.09
CA PHE A 124 8.78 -6.21 2.22
C PHE A 124 8.18 -7.61 2.32
N THR A 125 8.57 -8.38 3.34
CA THR A 125 8.10 -9.76 3.50
C THR A 125 6.62 -9.82 3.83
N ASP A 126 5.95 -10.88 3.35
CA ASP A 126 4.55 -11.20 3.67
C ASP A 126 3.50 -10.13 3.27
N VAL A 127 3.79 -9.32 2.25
CA VAL A 127 2.81 -8.38 1.67
C VAL A 127 2.19 -8.91 0.37
N ASP A 128 0.87 -8.77 0.24
CA ASP A 128 0.18 -9.04 -1.02
C ASP A 128 0.42 -7.91 -2.05
N ALA A 129 0.00 -8.13 -3.30
CA ALA A 129 0.24 -7.18 -4.38
C ALA A 129 -0.45 -5.82 -4.16
N THR A 130 -1.61 -5.81 -3.49
CA THR A 130 -2.35 -4.58 -3.16
C THR A 130 -1.64 -3.79 -2.07
N GLN A 131 -1.13 -4.49 -1.04
CA GLN A 131 -0.32 -3.89 0.01
C GLN A 131 1.00 -3.35 -0.56
N ALA A 132 1.69 -4.12 -1.40
CA ALA A 132 2.91 -3.70 -2.06
C ALA A 132 2.69 -2.47 -2.94
N GLN A 133 1.59 -2.40 -3.69
CA GLN A 133 1.24 -1.21 -4.46
C GLN A 133 1.13 0.03 -3.56
N LYS A 134 0.40 -0.06 -2.44
CA LYS A 134 0.28 1.05 -1.48
C LYS A 134 1.64 1.48 -0.92
N ILE A 135 2.52 0.52 -0.65
CA ILE A 135 3.88 0.79 -0.17
C ILE A 135 4.69 1.51 -1.25
N VAL A 136 4.63 1.06 -2.50
CA VAL A 136 5.30 1.71 -3.65
C VAL A 136 4.80 3.15 -3.81
N ASP A 137 3.49 3.37 -3.72
CA ASP A 137 2.91 4.71 -3.82
C ASP A 137 3.38 5.62 -2.67
N ALA A 138 3.49 5.10 -1.45
CA ALA A 138 4.05 5.84 -0.32
C ALA A 138 5.54 6.18 -0.52
N VAL A 139 6.32 5.28 -1.11
CA VAL A 139 7.74 5.54 -1.44
C VAL A 139 7.88 6.61 -2.54
N ARG A 140 6.98 6.62 -3.54
CA ARG A 140 6.97 7.62 -4.64
C ARG A 140 6.80 9.06 -4.17
N VAL A 141 6.19 9.28 -3.01
CA VAL A 141 5.97 10.63 -2.44
C VAL A 141 7.30 11.38 -2.28
N TRP A 142 8.36 10.69 -1.86
CA TRP A 142 9.68 11.28 -1.61
C TRP A 142 10.77 10.77 -2.56
N CYS A 143 10.57 9.61 -3.19
CA CYS A 143 11.49 9.10 -4.19
C CYS A 143 11.21 9.72 -5.58
N LYS A 144 11.99 10.75 -5.94
CA LYS A 144 11.97 11.33 -7.29
C LYS A 144 12.80 10.46 -8.25
N PRO A 145 12.28 10.15 -9.46
CA PRO A 145 13.03 9.42 -10.49
C PRO A 145 14.28 10.18 -10.94
#